data_AF-A0A5J9UFJ7-F1
#
_entry.id   AF-A0A5J9UFJ7-F1
#
_cell.length_a   1.000
_cell.length_b   1.000
_cell.length_c   1.000
_cell.angle_alpha   90.00
_cell.angle_beta   90.00
_cell.angle_gamma   90.00
#
_symmetry.space_group_name_H-M   'P 1'
#
loop_
_entity.id
_entity.type
_entity.pdbx_description
1 polymer ?
#
loop_
_entity_poly.entity_id
_entity_poly.type
_entity_poly.pdbx_seq_one_letter_code
_entity_poly.pdbx_strand_id
1 'polypeptide(L)'
;MDDIASARASCRAMHAACTEGFVGRRVALEREAAMKWNERERYGAVVEHLAAAGNPEACFLAGLAIVFATDGQCYAGPAGAQCLARAAKAGHKAAVYVLGLLRYHAGDEEDAAMYLRQVEGEDAAGNAAGYMTNRECVQCRAQAEAAVREVTWNVIVEPSPAPVALPKEGSRCTAAGCGVPQGWSNYGVFCSEDCRIRHEHAQFSALVSLPDSNLVHY
;
A
#
# COMPACT_ATOMS: atom_id res chain seq x y z
N MET A 1 -1.71 6.59 -33.92
CA MET A 1 -1.45 7.12 -32.56
C MET A 1 0.06 7.11 -32.38
N ASP A 2 0.76 7.94 -33.18
CA ASP A 2 2.20 7.77 -33.43
C ASP A 2 3.06 8.96 -32.98
N ASP A 3 2.46 10.02 -32.40
CA ASP A 3 3.19 11.28 -32.21
C ASP A 3 3.95 11.40 -30.88
N ILE A 4 3.57 10.70 -29.80
CA ILE A 4 4.25 10.90 -28.50
C ILE A 4 5.57 10.14 -28.43
N ALA A 5 5.61 8.90 -28.95
CA ALA A 5 6.83 8.10 -29.02
C ALA A 5 7.83 8.69 -30.04
N SER A 6 7.33 9.23 -31.16
CA SER A 6 8.16 9.87 -32.20
C SER A 6 8.66 11.27 -31.80
N ALA A 7 7.88 12.04 -31.05
CA ALA A 7 8.32 13.32 -30.47
C ALA A 7 9.39 13.14 -29.37
N ARG A 8 9.31 12.06 -28.57
CA ARG A 8 10.35 11.68 -27.60
C ARG A 8 11.71 11.37 -28.25
N ALA A 9 11.69 10.81 -29.45
CA ALA A 9 12.91 10.43 -30.18
C ALA A 9 13.59 11.60 -30.91
N SER A 10 12.84 12.63 -31.30
CA SER A 10 13.32 13.68 -32.22
C SER A 10 13.83 14.96 -31.54
N CYS A 11 13.48 15.23 -30.27
CA CYS A 11 13.84 16.48 -29.62
C CYS A 11 14.43 16.30 -28.22
N ARG A 12 15.72 16.61 -28.06
CA ARG A 12 16.42 16.59 -26.76
C ARG A 12 15.79 17.52 -25.71
N ALA A 13 15.21 18.65 -26.12
CA ALA A 13 14.55 19.57 -25.20
C ALA A 13 13.19 19.02 -24.71
N MET A 14 12.47 18.33 -25.58
CA MET A 14 11.21 17.68 -25.21
C MET A 14 11.46 16.39 -24.41
N HIS A 15 12.52 15.64 -24.75
CA HIS A 15 13.02 14.57 -23.90
C HIS A 15 13.40 15.12 -22.52
N ALA A 16 14.15 16.22 -22.45
CA ALA A 16 14.53 16.88 -21.19
C ALA A 16 13.31 17.34 -20.38
N ALA A 17 12.31 17.95 -21.03
CA ALA A 17 11.05 18.37 -20.39
C ALA A 17 10.20 17.17 -19.93
N CYS A 18 10.17 16.08 -20.67
CA CYS A 18 9.51 14.83 -20.26
C CYS A 18 10.26 14.09 -19.15
N THR A 19 11.58 14.24 -19.06
CA THR A 19 12.41 13.77 -17.93
C THR A 19 12.42 14.76 -16.77
N GLU A 20 11.85 15.96 -16.95
CA GLU A 20 11.73 16.94 -15.89
C GLU A 20 10.70 16.42 -14.88
N GLY A 21 11.08 16.39 -13.60
CA GLY A 21 10.31 15.68 -12.55
C GLY A 21 8.86 16.15 -12.38
N PHE A 22 8.46 17.28 -12.97
CA PHE A 22 7.06 17.71 -12.99
C PHE A 22 6.17 16.85 -13.90
N VAL A 23 6.63 16.48 -15.10
CA VAL A 23 5.86 15.65 -16.02
C VAL A 23 5.74 14.23 -15.46
N GLY A 24 6.86 13.66 -15.02
CA GLY A 24 6.90 12.32 -14.41
C GLY A 24 5.94 12.18 -13.22
N ARG A 25 5.85 13.19 -12.35
CA ARG A 25 4.90 13.20 -11.21
C ARG A 25 3.43 13.12 -11.58
N ARG A 26 3.06 13.52 -12.80
CA ARG A 26 1.68 13.62 -13.27
C ARG A 26 1.28 12.51 -14.24
N VAL A 27 2.21 11.64 -14.63
CA VAL A 27 1.90 10.50 -15.50
C VAL A 27 0.91 9.57 -14.80
N ALA A 28 -0.22 9.31 -15.45
CA ALA A 28 -1.23 8.36 -14.99
C ALA A 28 -0.81 6.94 -15.36
N LEU A 29 -0.03 6.30 -14.51
CA LEU A 29 0.53 4.96 -14.75
C LEU A 29 -0.55 3.90 -15.00
N GLU A 30 -1.72 4.06 -14.39
CA GLU A 30 -2.91 3.20 -14.61
C GLU A 30 -3.31 3.10 -16.10
N ARG A 31 -3.07 4.15 -16.89
CA ARG A 31 -3.39 4.16 -18.33
C ARG A 31 -2.44 3.30 -19.15
N GLU A 32 -1.29 2.95 -18.59
CA GLU A 32 -0.26 2.11 -19.18
C GLU A 32 -0.40 0.64 -18.76
N ALA A 33 -1.55 0.24 -18.20
CA ALA A 33 -1.83 -1.13 -17.74
C ALA A 33 -1.69 -2.20 -18.84
N ALA A 34 -1.69 -1.84 -20.12
CA ALA A 34 -1.41 -2.77 -21.21
C ALA A 34 0.08 -3.18 -21.26
N MET A 35 1.00 -2.25 -20.99
CA MET A 35 2.46 -2.55 -20.94
C MET A 35 2.81 -3.48 -19.79
N LYS A 36 2.09 -3.38 -18.67
CA LYS A 36 2.27 -4.25 -17.50
C LYS A 36 2.22 -5.74 -17.84
N TRP A 37 1.33 -6.15 -18.75
CA TRP A 37 1.15 -7.55 -19.12
C TRP A 37 2.01 -8.00 -20.31
N ASN A 38 2.29 -7.09 -21.24
CA ASN A 38 2.96 -7.43 -22.51
C ASN A 38 4.46 -7.10 -22.53
N GLU A 39 4.91 -6.13 -21.72
CA GLU A 39 6.25 -5.55 -21.74
C GLU A 39 6.78 -5.32 -20.31
N ARG A 40 6.76 -6.36 -19.46
CA ARG A 40 6.98 -6.25 -18.00
C ARG A 40 8.30 -5.60 -17.60
N GLU A 41 9.41 -5.95 -18.26
CA GLU A 41 10.72 -5.33 -17.97
C GLU A 41 10.73 -3.84 -18.27
N ARG A 42 10.13 -3.45 -19.41
CA ARG A 42 9.97 -2.05 -19.80
C ARG A 42 9.04 -1.31 -18.85
N TYR A 43 7.96 -1.96 -18.41
CA TYR A 43 7.06 -1.41 -17.40
C TYR A 43 7.79 -1.19 -16.06
N GLY A 44 8.61 -2.14 -15.62
CA GLY A 44 9.48 -1.97 -14.45
C GLY A 44 10.41 -0.76 -14.56
N ALA A 45 11.11 -0.62 -15.69
CA ALA A 45 11.97 0.54 -15.93
C ALA A 45 11.20 1.88 -15.95
N VAL A 46 9.97 1.89 -16.47
CA VAL A 46 9.08 3.06 -16.43
C VAL A 46 8.66 3.38 -14.99
N VAL A 47 8.29 2.37 -14.20
CA VAL A 47 7.95 2.53 -12.77
C VAL A 47 9.14 3.11 -12.01
N GLU A 48 10.34 2.57 -12.18
CA GLU A 48 11.55 3.08 -11.53
C GLU A 48 11.83 4.54 -11.90
N HIS A 49 11.73 4.88 -13.19
CA HIS A 49 11.96 6.24 -13.67
C HIS A 49 10.92 7.23 -13.10
N LEU A 50 9.65 6.84 -13.05
CA LEU A 50 8.59 7.68 -12.49
C LEU A 50 8.68 7.79 -10.97
N ALA A 51 9.10 6.74 -10.28
CA ALA A 51 9.35 6.77 -8.84
C ALA A 51 10.54 7.70 -8.50
N ALA A 52 11.59 7.71 -9.32
CA ALA A 52 12.68 8.67 -9.20
C ALA A 52 12.21 10.11 -9.42
N ALA A 53 11.26 10.33 -10.33
CA ALA A 53 10.60 11.63 -10.51
C ALA A 53 9.64 12.01 -9.36
N GLY A 54 9.27 11.07 -8.48
CA GLY A 54 8.37 11.28 -7.35
C GLY A 54 6.89 11.09 -7.67
N ASN A 55 6.56 10.35 -8.73
CA ASN A 55 5.18 9.96 -9.03
C ASN A 55 4.59 9.11 -7.88
N PRO A 56 3.40 9.44 -7.34
CA PRO A 56 2.85 8.77 -6.17
C PRO A 56 2.57 7.28 -6.41
N GLU A 57 1.95 6.92 -7.54
CA GLU A 57 1.65 5.53 -7.91
C GLU A 57 2.92 4.73 -8.12
N ALA A 58 3.89 5.29 -8.86
CA ALA A 58 5.15 4.61 -9.11
C ALA A 58 5.98 4.44 -7.83
N CYS A 59 6.00 5.43 -6.94
CA CYS A 59 6.61 5.32 -5.61
C CYS A 59 5.91 4.24 -4.76
N PHE A 60 4.59 4.11 -4.86
CA PHE A 60 3.85 3.06 -4.19
C PHE A 60 4.25 1.67 -4.70
N LEU A 61 4.20 1.44 -6.01
CA LEU A 61 4.58 0.16 -6.63
C LEU A 61 6.04 -0.21 -6.39
N ALA A 62 6.97 0.75 -6.56
CA ALA A 62 8.38 0.52 -6.26
C ALA A 62 8.61 0.21 -4.78
N GLY A 63 7.90 0.90 -3.88
CA GLY A 63 7.94 0.63 -2.46
C GLY A 63 7.48 -0.79 -2.12
N LEU A 64 6.34 -1.22 -2.65
CA LEU A 64 5.83 -2.58 -2.46
C LEU A 64 6.80 -3.64 -3.03
N ALA A 65 7.33 -3.41 -4.22
CA ALA A 65 8.28 -4.34 -4.84
C ALA A 65 9.51 -4.55 -3.95
N ILE A 66 10.04 -3.49 -3.33
CA ILE A 66 11.19 -3.57 -2.43
C ILE A 66 10.82 -4.21 -1.08
N VAL A 67 9.67 -3.83 -0.50
CA VAL A 67 9.21 -4.32 0.82
C VAL A 67 8.86 -5.81 0.77
N PHE A 68 8.24 -6.27 -0.32
CA PHE A 68 7.71 -7.62 -0.48
C PHE A 68 8.55 -8.50 -1.42
N ALA A 69 9.76 -8.06 -1.82
CA ALA A 69 10.70 -8.90 -2.58
C ALA A 69 11.17 -10.08 -1.71
N THR A 70 11.01 -11.29 -2.23
CA THR A 70 11.28 -12.54 -1.49
C THR A 70 12.71 -13.05 -1.55
N ASP A 71 13.57 -12.46 -2.38
CA ASP A 71 14.85 -13.09 -2.72
C ASP A 71 16.02 -12.72 -1.79
N GLY A 72 15.78 -12.03 -0.67
CA GLY A 72 16.82 -11.71 0.32
C GLY A 72 18.02 -10.90 -0.23
N GLN A 73 17.97 -10.48 -1.50
CA GLN A 73 19.04 -9.76 -2.21
C GLN A 73 18.84 -8.24 -2.18
N CYS A 74 17.67 -7.77 -1.77
CA CYS A 74 17.46 -6.37 -1.47
C CYS A 74 17.29 -6.26 0.04
N TYR A 75 18.24 -5.56 0.68
CA TYR A 75 18.13 -5.10 2.05
C TYR A 75 16.83 -4.30 2.20
N ALA A 76 15.76 -5.02 2.55
CA ALA A 76 14.46 -4.49 2.84
C ALA A 76 14.57 -3.72 4.15
N GLY A 77 14.08 -2.49 4.14
CA GLY A 77 13.84 -1.74 5.35
C GLY A 77 13.67 -0.28 5.03
N PRO A 78 14.73 0.51 4.81
CA PRO A 78 14.59 1.96 4.65
C PRO A 78 14.10 2.38 3.25
N ALA A 79 14.63 1.80 2.18
CA ALA A 79 14.38 2.33 0.81
C ALA A 79 12.94 2.10 0.35
N GLY A 80 12.37 0.91 0.58
CA GLY A 80 10.98 0.61 0.24
C GLY A 80 10.00 1.43 1.07
N ALA A 81 10.23 1.53 2.38
CA ALA A 81 9.47 2.38 3.28
C ALA A 81 9.53 3.86 2.89
N GLN A 82 10.70 4.38 2.50
CA GLN A 82 10.85 5.74 2.00
C GLN A 82 10.06 5.98 0.71
N CYS A 83 10.00 5.00 -0.20
CA CYS A 83 9.15 5.10 -1.39
C CYS A 83 7.67 5.16 -1.02
N LEU A 84 7.20 4.30 -0.11
CA LEU A 84 5.84 4.34 0.42
C LEU A 84 5.55 5.68 1.13
N ALA A 85 6.49 6.20 1.93
CA ALA A 85 6.36 7.49 2.62
C ALA A 85 6.26 8.66 1.63
N ARG A 86 7.02 8.63 0.53
CA ARG A 86 6.89 9.61 -0.56
C ARG A 86 5.52 9.57 -1.22
N ALA A 87 5.01 8.37 -1.51
CA ALA A 87 3.66 8.19 -2.05
C ALA A 87 2.58 8.69 -1.08
N ALA A 88 2.68 8.32 0.20
CA ALA A 88 1.77 8.75 1.26
C ALA A 88 1.76 10.27 1.42
N LYS A 89 2.94 10.92 1.45
CA LYS A 89 3.07 12.39 1.51
C LYS A 89 2.47 13.08 0.29
N ALA A 90 2.45 12.42 -0.86
CA ALA A 90 1.79 12.89 -2.08
C ALA A 90 0.28 12.58 -2.13
N GLY A 91 -0.30 12.01 -1.07
CA GLY A 91 -1.73 11.75 -0.93
C GLY A 91 -2.19 10.35 -1.36
N HIS A 92 -1.26 9.41 -1.61
CA HIS A 92 -1.60 8.05 -2.03
C HIS A 92 -2.15 7.23 -0.85
N LYS A 93 -3.49 7.12 -0.73
CA LYS A 93 -4.16 6.49 0.42
C LYS A 93 -3.74 5.04 0.69
N ALA A 94 -3.60 4.20 -0.33
CA ALA A 94 -3.14 2.83 -0.12
C ALA A 94 -1.69 2.75 0.39
N ALA A 95 -0.87 3.78 0.13
CA ALA A 95 0.48 3.85 0.68
C ALA A 95 0.45 4.23 2.17
N VAL A 96 -0.43 5.18 2.56
CA VAL A 96 -0.72 5.51 3.96
C VAL A 96 -1.17 4.25 4.72
N TYR A 97 -2.09 3.48 4.13
CA TYR A 97 -2.58 2.22 4.70
C TYR A 97 -1.46 1.20 4.94
N VAL A 98 -0.65 0.90 3.91
CA VAL A 98 0.43 -0.08 4.02
C VAL A 98 1.49 0.36 5.05
N LEU A 99 1.83 1.66 5.11
CA LEU A 99 2.73 2.18 6.15
C LEU A 99 2.18 1.95 7.55
N GLY A 100 0.89 2.18 7.77
CA GLY A 100 0.25 1.91 9.05
C GLY A 100 0.34 0.45 9.48
N LEU A 101 0.13 -0.48 8.55
CA LEU A 101 0.28 -1.91 8.82
C LEU A 101 1.71 -2.32 9.11
N LEU A 102 2.68 -1.75 8.39
CA LEU A 102 4.10 -1.98 8.62
C LEU A 102 4.51 -1.48 10.02
N ARG A 103 4.07 -0.28 10.41
CA ARG A 103 4.31 0.28 11.75
C ARG A 103 3.73 -0.59 12.84
N TYR A 104 2.50 -1.06 12.68
CA TYR A 104 1.88 -1.99 13.62
C TYR A 104 2.67 -3.31 13.72
N HIS A 105 3.10 -3.85 12.58
CA HIS A 105 3.90 -5.07 12.55
C HIS A 105 5.28 -4.91 13.23
N ALA A 106 5.84 -3.70 13.21
CA ALA A 106 7.05 -3.33 13.93
C ALA A 106 6.84 -3.09 15.44
N GLY A 107 5.58 -3.16 15.93
CA GLY A 107 5.21 -2.87 17.32
C GLY A 107 4.97 -1.40 17.61
N ASP A 108 4.92 -0.54 16.59
CA ASP A 108 4.62 0.90 16.73
C ASP A 108 3.11 1.16 16.54
N GLU A 109 2.35 0.91 17.62
CA GLU A 109 0.89 1.01 17.61
C GLU A 109 0.39 2.46 17.47
N GLU A 110 1.14 3.43 18.00
CA GLU A 110 0.76 4.85 17.96
C GLU A 110 0.87 5.40 16.53
N ASP A 111 2.00 5.15 15.85
CA ASP A 111 2.15 5.52 14.44
C ASP A 111 1.13 4.80 13.56
N ALA A 112 0.89 3.51 13.81
CA ALA A 112 -0.13 2.75 13.08
C ALA A 112 -1.51 3.39 13.20
N ALA A 113 -1.92 3.77 14.42
CA ALA A 113 -3.19 4.45 14.67
C ALA A 113 -3.27 5.81 13.99
N MET A 114 -2.17 6.56 13.93
CA MET A 114 -2.11 7.81 13.16
C MET A 114 -2.37 7.56 11.67
N TYR A 115 -1.68 6.59 11.06
CA TYR A 115 -1.85 6.27 9.63
C TYR A 115 -3.28 5.79 9.30
N LEU A 116 -3.86 4.88 10.11
CA LEU A 116 -5.22 4.39 9.84
C LEU A 116 -6.29 5.48 10.01
N ARG A 117 -6.11 6.41 10.96
CA ARG A 117 -6.96 7.61 11.06
C ARG A 117 -6.85 8.47 9.83
N GLN A 118 -5.65 8.67 9.30
CA GLN A 118 -5.45 9.45 8.08
C GLN A 118 -6.11 8.80 6.86
N VAL A 119 -6.14 7.46 6.77
CA VAL A 119 -6.83 6.74 5.68
C VAL A 119 -8.34 6.99 5.74
N GLU A 120 -8.94 6.87 6.93
CA GLU A 120 -10.39 7.03 7.12
C GLU A 120 -10.86 8.50 7.11
N GLY A 121 -9.99 9.45 7.45
CA GLY A 121 -10.28 10.89 7.47
C GLY A 121 -10.87 11.41 8.78
N GLU A 122 -11.17 12.71 8.84
CA GLU A 122 -11.67 13.37 10.06
C GLU A 122 -13.06 12.87 10.50
N ASP A 123 -13.86 12.35 9.56
CA ASP A 123 -15.15 11.69 9.83
C ASP A 123 -14.99 10.32 10.52
N ALA A 124 -13.75 9.85 10.72
CA ALA A 124 -13.45 8.63 11.48
C ALA A 124 -13.65 8.80 12.99
N ALA A 125 -13.90 10.03 13.46
CA ALA A 125 -14.12 10.37 14.86
C ALA A 125 -15.47 9.88 15.40
N GLY A 126 -15.71 8.56 15.33
CA GLY A 126 -16.89 7.92 15.89
C GLY A 126 -18.21 8.32 15.22
N ASN A 127 -19.06 7.35 14.90
CA ASN A 127 -20.48 7.70 14.73
C ASN A 127 -21.05 8.25 16.07
N ALA A 128 -22.30 8.73 16.09
CA ALA A 128 -22.93 9.25 17.32
C ALA A 128 -22.92 8.28 18.52
N ALA A 129 -22.59 6.99 18.31
CA ALA A 129 -22.45 5.95 19.32
C ALA A 129 -20.98 5.64 19.70
N GLY A 130 -20.00 6.43 19.23
CA GLY A 130 -18.58 6.29 19.56
C GLY A 130 -17.85 5.15 18.83
N TYR A 131 -18.48 4.52 17.83
CA TYR A 131 -17.85 3.43 17.07
C TYR A 131 -17.15 3.92 15.80
N MET A 132 -16.03 3.27 15.47
CA MET A 132 -15.20 3.59 14.30
C MET A 132 -15.47 2.62 13.15
N THR A 133 -15.36 3.07 11.90
CA THR A 133 -15.45 2.20 10.70
C THR A 133 -14.07 1.95 10.09
N ASN A 134 -13.97 0.99 9.16
CA ASN A 134 -12.80 0.73 8.31
C ASN A 134 -13.14 0.85 6.81
N ARG A 135 -13.97 1.83 6.43
CA ARG A 135 -14.54 1.89 5.07
C ARG A 135 -13.49 2.19 4.01
N GLU A 136 -12.59 3.12 4.29
CA GLU A 136 -11.51 3.50 3.39
C GLU A 136 -10.37 2.47 3.46
N CYS A 137 -10.11 1.92 4.63
CA CYS A 137 -9.17 0.83 4.85
C CYS A 137 -9.53 -0.40 3.99
N VAL A 138 -10.81 -0.78 3.87
CA VAL A 138 -11.22 -1.90 2.99
C VAL A 138 -10.85 -1.64 1.53
N GLN A 139 -11.02 -0.42 1.03
CA GLN A 139 -10.64 -0.06 -0.34
C GLN A 139 -9.12 -0.07 -0.52
N CYS A 140 -8.40 0.56 0.42
CA CYS A 140 -6.94 0.60 0.41
C CYS A 140 -6.33 -0.80 0.51
N ARG A 141 -6.93 -1.69 1.30
CA ARG A 141 -6.54 -3.09 1.45
C ARG A 141 -6.66 -3.82 0.11
N ALA A 142 -7.79 -3.73 -0.56
CA ALA A 142 -7.98 -4.36 -1.86
C ALA A 142 -6.99 -3.85 -2.93
N GLN A 143 -6.71 -2.54 -2.94
CA GLN A 143 -5.69 -1.93 -3.81
C GLN A 143 -4.30 -2.46 -3.49
N ALA A 144 -3.91 -2.48 -2.22
CA ALA A 144 -2.60 -2.96 -1.77
C ALA A 144 -2.42 -4.45 -2.07
N GLU A 145 -3.40 -5.29 -1.80
CA GLU A 145 -3.34 -6.72 -2.12
C GLU A 145 -3.20 -6.99 -3.62
N ALA A 146 -3.91 -6.24 -4.46
CA ALA A 146 -3.79 -6.35 -5.91
C ALA A 146 -2.39 -5.93 -6.40
N ALA A 147 -1.89 -4.81 -5.87
CA ALA A 147 -0.56 -4.29 -6.20
C ALA A 147 0.57 -5.19 -5.71
N VAL A 148 0.46 -5.74 -4.49
CA VAL A 148 1.43 -6.72 -3.97
C VAL A 148 1.49 -7.94 -4.88
N ARG A 149 0.33 -8.55 -5.20
CA ARG A 149 0.28 -9.70 -6.12
C ARG A 149 0.91 -9.39 -7.48
N GLU A 150 0.72 -8.18 -8.00
CA GLU A 150 1.33 -7.74 -9.25
C GLU A 150 2.86 -7.70 -9.15
N VAL A 151 3.40 -7.07 -8.10
CA VAL A 151 4.86 -6.90 -7.99
C VAL A 151 5.55 -8.20 -7.58
N THR A 152 4.85 -9.12 -6.90
CA THR A 152 5.39 -10.41 -6.45
C THR A 152 5.05 -11.60 -7.35
N TRP A 153 4.32 -11.44 -8.47
CA TRP A 153 3.84 -12.56 -9.31
C TRP A 153 4.93 -13.52 -9.85
N ASN A 154 6.22 -13.12 -9.88
CA ASN A 154 7.31 -14.03 -10.25
C ASN A 154 7.78 -14.94 -9.11
N VAL A 155 7.25 -14.73 -7.91
CA VAL A 155 7.55 -15.52 -6.73
C VAL A 155 6.45 -16.54 -6.56
N ILE A 156 6.79 -17.80 -6.82
CA ILE A 156 5.91 -18.94 -6.48
C ILE A 156 5.91 -19.05 -4.95
N VAL A 157 4.99 -18.33 -4.30
CA VAL A 157 4.59 -18.62 -2.92
C VAL A 157 3.14 -19.07 -2.99
N GLU A 158 2.89 -20.35 -2.70
CA GLU A 158 1.53 -20.80 -2.47
C GLU A 158 1.00 -20.04 -1.24
N PRO A 159 -0.09 -19.25 -1.38
CA PRO A 159 -0.71 -18.63 -0.23
C PRO A 159 -1.23 -19.76 0.67
N SER A 160 -0.66 -19.88 1.87
CA SER A 160 -1.17 -20.82 2.86
C SER A 160 -2.53 -20.32 3.35
N PRO A 161 -3.64 -21.07 3.13
CA PRO A 161 -4.94 -20.73 3.68
C PRO A 161 -4.97 -21.14 5.15
N ALA A 162 -4.08 -20.56 5.97
CA ALA A 162 -4.19 -20.71 7.41
C ALA A 162 -5.37 -19.84 7.87
N PRO A 163 -6.39 -20.40 8.56
CA PRO A 163 -7.40 -19.58 9.18
C PRO A 163 -6.72 -18.58 10.11
N VAL A 164 -7.06 -17.31 9.93
CA VAL A 164 -6.55 -16.18 10.70
C VAL A 164 -6.79 -16.43 12.18
N ALA A 165 -5.80 -16.96 12.88
CA ALA A 165 -5.75 -16.86 14.32
C ALA A 165 -5.24 -15.46 14.62
N LEU A 166 -6.14 -14.55 14.99
CA LEU A 166 -5.79 -13.26 15.59
C LEU A 166 -4.68 -13.52 16.63
N PRO A 167 -3.57 -12.74 16.62
CA PRO A 167 -2.56 -12.83 17.65
C PRO A 167 -3.23 -12.76 19.03
N LYS A 168 -3.19 -13.89 19.74
CA LYS A 168 -3.70 -13.99 21.09
C LYS A 168 -2.65 -13.44 22.03
N GLU A 169 -2.57 -12.12 22.15
CA GLU A 169 -2.10 -11.47 23.38
C GLU A 169 -2.30 -9.96 23.29
N GLY A 170 -3.05 -9.41 24.25
CA GLY A 170 -3.55 -8.04 24.27
C GLY A 170 -5.06 -8.01 24.55
N SER A 171 -5.47 -7.26 25.56
CA SER A 171 -6.83 -7.09 26.11
C SER A 171 -7.93 -7.51 25.13
N ARG A 172 -8.57 -8.66 25.41
CA ARG A 172 -9.62 -9.20 24.56
C ARG A 172 -10.70 -8.14 24.40
N CYS A 173 -10.98 -7.76 23.17
CA CYS A 173 -12.15 -6.97 22.85
C CYS A 173 -13.39 -7.67 23.45
N THR A 174 -14.11 -6.97 24.33
CA THR A 174 -15.35 -7.48 24.95
C THR A 174 -16.61 -6.91 24.30
N ALA A 175 -16.46 -5.99 23.34
CA ALA A 175 -17.56 -5.35 22.67
C ALA A 175 -18.24 -6.30 21.68
N ALA A 176 -19.53 -6.58 21.91
CA ALA A 176 -20.34 -7.37 20.99
C ALA A 176 -20.41 -6.70 19.61
N GLY A 177 -20.16 -7.46 18.54
CA GLY A 177 -20.22 -6.97 17.16
C GLY A 177 -18.99 -6.21 16.67
N CYS A 178 -17.91 -6.10 17.46
CA CYS A 178 -16.67 -5.48 17.02
C CYS A 178 -16.01 -6.27 15.88
N GLY A 179 -15.68 -5.59 14.78
CA GLY A 179 -15.08 -6.18 13.58
C GLY A 179 -16.05 -6.97 12.70
N VAL A 180 -17.35 -6.98 13.05
CA VAL A 180 -18.39 -7.60 12.22
C VAL A 180 -18.94 -6.56 11.24
N PRO A 181 -19.10 -6.89 9.95
CA PRO A 181 -19.73 -6.00 9.00
C PRO A 181 -21.19 -5.70 9.39
N GLN A 182 -21.63 -4.44 9.24
CA GLN A 182 -23.02 -4.06 9.52
C GLN A 182 -23.94 -4.37 8.34
N GLY A 183 -24.79 -5.38 8.51
CA GLY A 183 -25.78 -5.75 7.49
C GLY A 183 -25.11 -6.24 6.20
N TRP A 184 -25.29 -5.48 5.12
CA TRP A 184 -24.70 -5.77 3.80
C TRP A 184 -23.44 -4.93 3.50
N SER A 185 -22.91 -4.20 4.50
CA SER A 185 -21.67 -3.45 4.32
C SER A 185 -20.49 -4.41 4.17
N ASN A 186 -19.50 -4.01 3.38
CA ASN A 186 -18.20 -4.69 3.27
C ASN A 186 -17.16 -4.17 4.28
N TYR A 187 -17.56 -3.21 5.12
CA TYR A 187 -16.75 -2.63 6.20
C TYR A 187 -17.33 -3.00 7.57
N GLY A 188 -16.43 -3.21 8.53
CA GLY A 188 -16.72 -3.49 9.92
C GLY A 188 -16.80 -2.24 10.79
N VAL A 189 -17.29 -2.44 12.01
CA VAL A 189 -17.41 -1.41 13.04
C VAL A 189 -16.62 -1.82 14.28
N PHE A 190 -15.89 -0.89 14.88
CA PHE A 190 -14.89 -1.16 15.91
C PHE A 190 -15.10 -0.30 17.14
N CYS A 191 -14.85 -0.89 18.31
CA CYS A 191 -14.96 -0.18 19.59
C CYS A 191 -13.70 0.65 19.93
N SER A 192 -12.59 0.43 19.23
CA SER A 192 -11.35 1.18 19.41
C SER A 192 -10.47 1.11 18.16
N GLU A 193 -9.52 2.04 18.06
CA GLU A 193 -8.45 2.01 17.05
C GLU A 193 -7.68 0.68 17.09
N ASP A 194 -7.27 0.23 18.28
CA ASP A 194 -6.53 -1.03 18.44
C ASP A 194 -7.29 -2.25 17.88
N CYS A 195 -8.62 -2.26 17.99
CA CYS A 195 -9.43 -3.33 17.40
C CYS A 195 -9.48 -3.23 15.89
N ARG A 196 -9.54 -2.00 15.34
CA ARG A 196 -9.51 -1.76 13.90
C ARG A 196 -8.15 -2.13 13.31
N ILE A 197 -7.04 -1.65 13.89
CA ILE A 197 -5.68 -1.94 13.42
C ILE A 197 -5.39 -3.44 13.47
N ARG A 198 -5.73 -4.12 14.57
CA ARG A 198 -5.59 -5.59 14.67
C ARG A 198 -6.38 -6.31 13.60
N HIS A 199 -7.62 -5.89 13.33
CA HIS A 199 -8.43 -6.48 12.28
C HIS A 199 -7.82 -6.26 10.90
N GLU A 200 -7.41 -5.03 10.59
CA GLU A 200 -6.81 -4.69 9.30
C GLU A 200 -5.49 -5.43 9.06
N HIS A 201 -4.63 -5.47 10.07
CA HIS A 201 -3.38 -6.22 10.03
C HIS A 201 -3.64 -7.71 9.78
N ALA A 202 -4.56 -8.31 10.54
CA ALA A 202 -4.90 -9.72 10.40
C ALA A 202 -5.53 -10.07 9.04
N GLN A 203 -6.39 -9.19 8.50
CA GLN A 203 -6.97 -9.36 7.16
C GLN A 203 -5.88 -9.29 6.08
N PHE A 204 -4.98 -8.31 6.15
CA PHE A 204 -3.93 -8.14 5.16
C PHE A 204 -2.89 -9.27 5.23
N SER A 205 -2.45 -9.63 6.44
CA SER A 205 -1.46 -10.70 6.65
C SER A 205 -1.96 -12.09 6.25
N ALA A 206 -3.28 -12.27 6.14
CA ALA A 206 -3.87 -13.51 5.64
C ALA A 206 -3.62 -13.74 4.14
N LEU A 207 -3.42 -12.65 3.39
CA LEU A 207 -3.29 -12.67 1.93
C LEU A 207 -1.90 -12.25 1.46
N VAL A 208 -1.14 -11.57 2.31
CA VAL A 208 0.20 -11.04 2.02
C VAL A 208 1.15 -11.41 3.15
N SER A 209 2.27 -12.05 2.81
CA SER A 209 3.37 -12.28 3.76
C SER A 209 4.06 -10.96 4.09
N LEU A 210 3.95 -10.51 5.34
CA LEU A 210 4.64 -9.31 5.81
C LEU A 210 6.16 -9.58 5.99
N PRO A 211 7.01 -8.58 5.76
CA PRO A 211 8.46 -8.71 5.99
C PRO A 211 8.78 -8.84 7.48
N ASP A 212 9.94 -9.41 7.81
CA ASP A 212 10.41 -9.54 9.20
C ASP A 212 10.36 -8.19 9.93
N SER A 213 9.74 -8.16 11.11
CA SER A 213 9.52 -6.95 11.91
C SER A 213 10.80 -6.16 12.23
N ASN A 214 11.94 -6.85 12.37
CA ASN A 214 13.26 -6.24 12.58
C ASN A 214 13.73 -5.35 11.41
N LEU A 215 13.11 -5.47 10.24
CA LEU A 215 13.43 -4.69 9.03
C LEU A 215 12.60 -3.42 8.92
N VAL A 216 11.63 -3.21 9.81
CA VAL A 216 10.60 -2.16 9.65
C VAL A 216 10.86 -0.94 10.56
N HIS A 217 11.94 -0.92 11.32
CA HIS A 217 12.37 0.26 12.08
C HIS A 217 13.09 1.25 11.15
N TYR A 218 12.42 2.35 10.78
CA TYR A 218 12.98 3.45 9.98
C TYR A 218 12.45 4.82 10.42
#